data_AF-A0A1B0CTX4-F1
#
_entry.id   AF-A0A1B0CTX4-F1
#
_cell.length_a   1.000
_cell.length_b   1.000
_cell.length_c   1.000
_cell.angle_alpha   90.00
_cell.angle_beta   90.00
_cell.angle_gamma   90.00
#
_symmetry.space_group_name_H-M   'P 1'
#
loop_
_entity.id
_entity.type
_entity.pdbx_description
1 polymer ?
#
loop_
_entity_poly.entity_id
_entity_poly.type
_entity_poly.pdbx_seq_one_letter_code
_entity_poly.pdbx_strand_id
1 'polypeptide(L)' 'MKCWKLCAILAVFTICAVGQISGTRLEEVFRWKEVEYEWPDGVIAKDYKGANNLPLGLDVWRNKLFITVPR' A
#
# COMPACT_ATOMS: atom_id res chain seq x y z
N MET A 1 38.01 -37.20 -2.44
CA MET A 1 38.18 -35.72 -2.34
C MET A 1 37.21 -34.88 -3.18
N LYS A 2 36.26 -35.48 -3.95
CA LYS A 2 35.31 -34.73 -4.81
C LYS A 2 33.97 -34.38 -4.12
N CYS A 3 33.51 -35.17 -3.14
CA CYS A 3 32.20 -34.95 -2.50
C CYS A 3 32.09 -33.64 -1.71
N TRP A 4 33.14 -33.19 -1.01
CA TRP A 4 33.15 -31.91 -0.30
C TRP A 4 32.83 -30.74 -1.23
N LYS A 5 33.42 -30.73 -2.44
CA LYS A 5 33.23 -29.64 -3.40
C LYS A 5 31.78 -29.59 -3.90
N LEU A 6 31.16 -30.75 -4.13
CA LEU A 6 29.75 -30.86 -4.49
C LEU A 6 28.84 -30.37 -3.35
N CYS A 7 29.10 -30.78 -2.11
CA CYS A 7 28.32 -30.31 -0.96
C CYS A 7 28.47 -28.80 -0.73
N ALA A 8 29.67 -28.25 -0.92
CA ALA A 8 29.91 -26.82 -0.80
C ALA A 8 29.19 -26.01 -1.90
N ILE A 9 29.19 -26.51 -3.15
CA ILE A 9 28.46 -25.88 -4.25
C ILE A 9 26.94 -25.93 -4.00
N LEU A 10 26.41 -27.07 -3.57
CA LEU A 10 25.00 -27.22 -3.20
C LEU A 10 24.63 -26.26 -2.06
N ALA A 11 25.43 -26.19 -1.00
CA ALA A 11 25.17 -25.31 0.13
C ALA A 11 25.14 -23.82 -0.28
N VAL A 12 26.09 -23.38 -1.12
CA VAL A 12 26.12 -22.00 -1.64
C VAL A 12 24.90 -21.70 -2.50
N PHE A 13 24.49 -22.65 -3.36
CA PHE A 13 23.32 -22.48 -4.22
C PHE A 13 22.03 -22.33 -3.40
N THR A 14 21.86 -23.13 -2.34
CA THR A 14 20.71 -23.02 -1.44
C THR A 14 20.68 -21.70 -0.67
N ILE A 15 21.84 -21.20 -0.22
CA ILE A 15 21.93 -19.92 0.51
C ILE A 15 21.58 -18.74 -0.42
N CYS A 16 22.06 -18.76 -1.67
CA CYS A 16 21.71 -17.72 -2.65
C CYS A 16 20.22 -17.71 -2.99
N ALA A 17 19.57 -18.89 -3.08
CA ALA A 17 18.15 -18.99 -3.38
C ALA A 17 17.26 -18.45 -2.24
N VAL A 18 17.66 -18.62 -0.98
CA VAL A 18 16.89 -18.13 0.18
C VAL A 18 17.09 -16.62 0.43
N GLY A 19 18.22 -16.04 -0.02
CA GLY A 19 18.54 -14.63 0.16
C GLY A 19 17.65 -13.62 -0.60
N GLN A 20 16.72 -14.08 -1.45
CA GLN A 20 15.89 -13.21 -2.30
C GLN A 20 14.52 -12.85 -1.71
N ILE A 21 14.24 -13.15 -0.44
CA ILE A 21 13.01 -12.69 0.23
C ILE A 21 13.18 -11.22 0.62
N SER A 22 13.23 -10.33 -0.38
CA SER A 22 13.06 -8.90 -0.15
C SER A 22 11.57 -8.66 0.07
N GLY A 23 11.19 -8.22 1.26
CA GLY A 23 9.81 -7.85 1.55
C GLY A 23 9.34 -6.82 0.53
N THR A 24 8.30 -7.16 -0.24
CA THR A 24 7.74 -6.25 -1.24
C THR A 24 7.13 -5.07 -0.51
N ARG A 25 7.82 -3.92 -0.56
CA ARG A 25 7.27 -2.66 -0.06
C ARG A 25 6.12 -2.27 -0.97
N LEU A 26 4.94 -2.05 -0.40
CA LEU A 26 3.82 -1.49 -1.14
C LEU A 26 4.24 -0.12 -1.70
N GLU A 27 3.98 0.09 -2.98
CA GLU A 27 4.13 1.41 -3.59
C GLU A 27 3.00 2.31 -3.11
N GLU A 28 3.36 3.50 -2.66
CA GLU A 28 2.37 4.50 -2.30
C GLU A 28 1.86 5.19 -3.57
N VAL A 29 0.57 5.03 -3.85
CA VAL A 29 -0.08 5.69 -5.00
C VAL A 29 -0.66 7.04 -4.59
N PHE A 30 -1.20 7.12 -3.37
CA PHE A 30 -1.82 8.32 -2.84
C PHE A 30 -1.51 8.51 -1.35
N ARG A 31 -1.41 9.77 -0.94
CA ARG A 31 -1.24 10.20 0.45
C ARG A 31 -2.02 11.48 0.68
N TRP A 32 -2.78 11.52 1.76
CA TRP A 32 -3.53 12.70 2.17
C TRP A 32 -3.26 13.03 3.62
N LYS A 33 -3.25 14.33 3.92
CA LYS A 33 -3.29 14.81 5.30
C LYS A 33 -4.73 14.86 5.82
N GLU A 34 -5.66 15.33 4.96
CA GLU A 34 -7.10 15.41 5.21
C GLU A 34 -7.84 15.06 3.90
N VAL A 35 -9.07 14.55 4.03
CA VAL A 35 -9.94 14.26 2.88
C VAL A 35 -10.99 15.35 2.76
N GLU A 36 -11.03 16.02 1.62
CA GLU A 36 -11.99 17.09 1.33
C GLU A 36 -12.86 16.75 0.13
N TYR A 37 -14.10 17.24 0.14
CA TYR A 37 -15.01 17.12 -0.99
C TYR A 37 -14.90 18.34 -1.89
N GLU A 38 -15.01 18.10 -3.19
CA GLU A 38 -15.19 19.17 -4.18
C GLU A 38 -16.63 19.69 -4.08
N TRP A 39 -16.79 20.84 -3.43
CA TRP A 39 -18.09 21.49 -3.27
C TRP A 39 -18.41 22.39 -4.47
N PRO A 40 -19.68 22.47 -4.91
CA PRO A 40 -20.11 23.51 -5.84
C PRO A 40 -19.86 24.91 -5.27
N ASP A 41 -19.60 25.88 -6.15
CA ASP A 41 -19.23 27.25 -5.78
C ASP A 41 -20.17 27.83 -4.70
N GLY A 42 -19.57 28.13 -3.53
CA GLY A 42 -20.23 28.82 -2.43
C GLY A 42 -21.17 27.98 -1.56
N VAL A 43 -21.33 26.67 -1.81
CA VAL A 43 -22.22 25.80 -1.03
C VAL A 43 -21.41 24.82 -0.20
N ILE A 44 -21.21 25.15 1.09
CA ILE A 44 -20.63 24.23 2.08
C ILE A 44 -21.69 23.93 3.13
N ALA A 45 -21.83 22.65 3.51
CA ALA A 45 -22.74 22.27 4.59
C ALA A 45 -22.33 22.95 5.91
N LYS A 46 -23.31 23.49 6.65
CA LYS A 46 -23.08 24.32 7.84
C LYS A 46 -22.16 23.69 8.90
N ASP A 47 -22.27 22.37 9.09
CA ASP A 47 -21.53 21.64 10.11
C ASP A 47 -20.35 20.83 9.53
N TYR A 48 -19.99 21.09 8.27
CA TYR A 48 -18.86 20.43 7.64
C TYR A 48 -17.55 20.83 8.31
N LYS A 49 -16.78 19.83 8.71
CA LYS A 49 -15.40 19.97 9.18
C LYS A 49 -14.55 18.91 8.49
N GLY A 50 -13.70 19.30 7.55
CA GLY A 50 -12.84 18.37 6.79
C GLY A 50 -12.02 17.45 7.69
N ALA A 51 -11.54 17.97 8.82
CA ALA A 51 -10.81 17.22 9.85
C ALA A 51 -11.59 16.04 10.47
N ASN A 52 -12.92 16.00 10.34
CA ASN A 52 -13.75 14.89 10.82
C ASN A 52 -13.87 13.74 9.79
N ASN A 53 -13.38 13.92 8.56
CA ASN A 53 -13.47 12.90 7.52
C ASN A 53 -12.38 11.84 7.73
N LEU A 54 -12.73 10.76 8.44
CA LEU A 54 -11.84 9.63 8.68
C LEU A 54 -12.10 8.51 7.65
N PRO A 55 -11.15 8.21 6.74
CA PRO A 55 -11.30 7.11 5.79
C PRO A 55 -11.26 5.76 6.51
N LEU A 56 -12.33 4.97 6.40
CA LEU A 56 -12.41 3.66 7.05
C LEU A 56 -12.34 2.49 6.08
N GLY A 57 -12.62 2.72 4.80
CA GLY A 57 -12.61 1.70 3.76
C GLY A 57 -12.23 2.26 2.41
N LEU A 58 -11.62 1.41 1.58
CA LEU A 58 -11.21 1.71 0.21
C LEU A 58 -11.61 0.57 -0.71
N ASP A 59 -12.07 0.91 -1.90
CA ASP A 59 -12.29 -0.04 -2.99
C ASP A 59 -11.90 0.59 -4.34
N VAL A 60 -11.54 -0.23 -5.33
CA VAL A 60 -11.14 0.23 -6.66
C VAL A 60 -11.98 -0.46 -7.70
N TRP A 61 -12.64 0.34 -8.55
CA TRP A 61 -13.35 -0.18 -9.71
C TRP A 61 -12.98 0.60 -10.97
N ARG A 62 -12.38 -0.12 -11.93
CA ARG A 62 -11.81 0.43 -13.17
C ARG A 62 -10.82 1.55 -12.84
N ASN A 63 -11.16 2.79 -13.19
CA ASN A 63 -10.35 3.98 -13.00
C ASN A 63 -10.83 4.87 -11.86
N LYS A 64 -11.60 4.31 -10.91
CA LYS A 64 -12.18 5.04 -9.77
C LYS A 64 -11.73 4.41 -8.46
N LEU A 65 -11.38 5.28 -7.51
CA LEU A 65 -11.14 4.94 -6.10
C LEU A 65 -12.37 5.35 -5.29
N PHE A 66 -12.94 4.42 -4.56
CA PHE A 66 -14.05 4.66 -3.63
C PHE A 66 -13.50 4.72 -2.22
N ILE A 67 -13.88 5.76 -1.48
CA ILE A 67 -13.45 5.99 -0.09
C ILE A 67 -14.69 6.06 0.77
N THR A 68 -14.78 5.21 1.79
CA THR A 68 -15.87 5.26 2.77
C THR A 68 -15.48 6.21 3.90
N VAL A 69 -16.28 7.26 4.05
CA VAL A 69 -16.23 8.19 5.19
C VAL A 69 -17.50 7.99 6.02
N PRO A 70 -17.41 7.55 7.28
CA PRO A 70 -18.58 7.36 8.15
C PRO A 70 -19.21 8.71 8.53
N ARG A 71 -20.47 8.68 8.96
CA ARG A 71 -21.17 9.86 9.50
C ARG A 71 -21.10 9.91 11.02
#